data_AF-A0A452XR15-F1
#
_entry.id   AF-A0A452XR15-F1
#
_cell.length_a   1.000
_cell.length_b   1.000
_cell.length_c   1.000
_cell.angle_alpha   90.00
_cell.angle_beta   90.00
_cell.angle_gamma   90.00
#
_symmetry.space_group_name_H-M   'P 1'
#
loop_
_entity.id
_entity.type
_entity.pdbx_description
1 polymer ?
#
loop_
_entity_poly.entity_id
_entity_poly.type
_entity_poly.pdbx_seq_one_letter_code
_entity_poly.pdbx_strand_id
1 'polypeptide(L)'
;MLKNGNSRTLQAIELESGIGRQWRLWKWASYCASEKIAEHDGGQYEMAVYALQCSNLKRTLPICTDWESACWAMAKSWLDVKVDIELSQYQTSRPEEKEFDDDMNGTQLGPENWPYHVLDQQPRDIAALLQKLHSSDLVHETVSRACREQHRQIEMNLMSGNLAHLLDLLWSWLSSIEEGQNVLRSRDDSDMIRFGAHIVLVLRYLLSNEMEDEFEEKLVTVGDLIINMYVRYLFSEGQEELVGVYASQLERDVCIDLFVDMMELRLNSSLHTMYKLFLSAVEYLPFSSGDVSKACFEEIIERVLSRSREIKPHQYNEDFSDVAEQHHLQALQKAMIIQWLCFTPPSSIPDFEMITGKLLIRALIHSNTLFREFSLISMRRVPELPVGPHKLLAILAEPLKQKENLFSLEDQEVSDNLEEFEDWHEYYSLDATYRGWLRCEMENSSVPPEMLSAEEKDQAVAAATQTLELAFLLLEREERPWLNAVETSPFESSELVFLELHATAILCLPSGECMTPDATSCTALTSALYSTISEEDVLHRQLK
;
A
#
# COMPACT_ATOMS: atom_id res chain seq x y z
N MET A 1 -61.36 65.72 3.79
CA MET A 1 -60.00 65.61 4.36
C MET A 1 -60.10 64.90 5.71
N LEU A 2 -60.09 63.57 5.72
CA LEU A 2 -59.98 62.77 6.94
C LEU A 2 -58.49 62.62 7.27
N LYS A 3 -58.13 63.00 8.50
CA LYS A 3 -56.74 63.19 8.96
C LYS A 3 -55.98 61.87 9.01
N ASN A 4 -54.80 61.88 8.39
CA ASN A 4 -53.68 60.93 8.50
C ASN A 4 -53.04 60.88 9.92
N GLY A 5 -53.84 61.09 10.96
CA GLY A 5 -53.37 61.18 12.35
C GLY A 5 -52.82 59.85 12.86
N ASN A 6 -53.51 58.74 12.58
CA ASN A 6 -53.13 57.40 13.04
C ASN A 6 -51.78 56.91 12.49
N SER A 7 -51.36 57.39 11.32
CA SER A 7 -50.09 56.97 10.71
C SER A 7 -48.87 57.57 11.42
N ARG A 8 -48.98 58.81 11.93
CA ARG A 8 -47.89 59.45 12.68
C ARG A 8 -47.77 58.94 14.10
N THR A 9 -48.89 58.60 14.75
CA THR A 9 -48.88 57.96 16.07
C THR A 9 -48.36 56.53 16.00
N LEU A 10 -48.71 55.75 14.96
CA LEU A 10 -48.13 54.43 14.75
C LEU A 10 -46.63 54.50 14.44
N GLN A 11 -46.19 55.45 13.61
CA GLN A 11 -44.76 55.67 13.35
C GLN A 11 -43.99 56.13 14.59
N ALA A 12 -44.62 56.95 15.45
CA ALA A 12 -44.03 57.38 16.71
C ALA A 12 -43.95 56.22 17.72
N ILE A 13 -45.01 55.41 17.83
CA ILE A 13 -45.01 54.20 18.68
C ILE A 13 -44.00 53.17 18.15
N GLU A 14 -43.86 53.00 16.84
CA GLU A 14 -42.76 52.22 16.25
C GLU A 14 -41.42 52.81 16.70
N LEU A 15 -41.14 54.10 16.45
CA LEU A 15 -39.87 54.74 16.82
C LEU A 15 -39.55 54.65 18.33
N GLU A 16 -40.56 54.74 19.19
CA GLU A 16 -40.44 54.78 20.65
C GLU A 16 -40.40 53.39 21.30
N SER A 17 -40.81 52.33 20.60
CA SER A 17 -40.87 50.95 21.14
C SER A 17 -39.55 50.19 21.09
N GLY A 18 -38.48 50.81 20.59
CA GLY A 18 -37.16 50.20 20.44
C GLY A 18 -37.09 49.21 19.26
N ILE A 19 -35.91 49.09 18.66
CA ILE A 19 -35.65 48.24 17.47
C ILE A 19 -36.10 46.78 17.70
N GLY A 20 -35.99 46.29 18.94
CA GLY A 20 -36.41 44.94 19.32
C GLY A 20 -37.90 44.66 19.21
N ARG A 21 -38.75 45.61 19.63
CA ARG A 21 -40.21 45.42 19.65
C ARG A 21 -40.80 45.50 18.25
N GLN A 22 -40.29 46.40 17.40
CA GLN A 22 -40.65 46.48 15.98
C GLN A 22 -40.35 45.16 15.25
N TRP A 23 -39.16 44.59 15.48
CA TRP A 23 -38.75 43.32 14.90
C TRP A 23 -39.68 42.16 15.28
N ARG A 24 -40.06 42.05 16.56
CA ARG A 24 -41.00 41.02 17.03
C ARG A 24 -42.40 41.18 16.43
N LEU A 25 -42.90 42.41 16.34
CA LEU A 25 -44.19 42.69 15.70
C LEU A 25 -44.19 42.29 14.23
N TRP A 26 -43.09 42.57 13.51
CA TRP A 26 -42.94 42.17 12.12
C TRP A 26 -42.90 40.65 11.93
N LYS A 27 -42.18 39.91 12.80
CA LYS A 27 -42.17 38.44 12.76
C LYS A 27 -43.54 37.85 13.10
N TRP A 28 -44.26 38.42 14.07
CA TRP A 28 -45.64 38.02 14.39
C TRP A 28 -46.58 38.24 13.20
N ALA A 29 -46.51 39.41 12.56
CA ALA A 29 -47.30 39.71 11.37
C ALA A 29 -47.01 38.72 10.22
N SER A 30 -45.73 38.38 10.03
CA SER A 30 -45.30 37.39 9.04
C SER A 30 -45.82 35.98 9.38
N TYR A 31 -45.84 35.59 10.66
CA TYR A 31 -46.45 34.34 11.09
C TYR A 31 -47.94 34.29 10.75
N CYS A 32 -48.71 35.31 11.14
CA CYS A 32 -50.14 35.39 10.83
C CYS A 32 -50.42 35.37 9.32
N ALA A 33 -49.60 36.07 8.53
CA ALA A 33 -49.70 36.04 7.08
C ALA A 33 -49.47 34.63 6.52
N SER A 34 -48.42 33.93 6.98
CA SER A 34 -48.11 32.58 6.54
C SER A 34 -49.23 31.59 6.81
N GLU A 35 -49.84 31.61 8.01
CA GLU A 35 -50.94 30.70 8.35
C GLU A 35 -52.21 31.01 7.55
N LYS A 36 -52.52 32.29 7.33
CA LYS A 36 -53.70 32.69 6.56
C LYS A 36 -53.58 32.31 5.07
N ILE A 37 -52.40 32.47 4.48
CA ILE A 37 -52.17 32.08 3.08
C ILE A 37 -52.23 30.56 2.94
N ALA A 38 -51.84 29.81 3.98
CA ALA A 38 -51.93 28.34 3.98
C ALA A 38 -53.38 27.81 3.90
N GLU A 39 -54.39 28.63 4.19
CA GLU A 39 -55.81 28.27 4.05
C GLU A 39 -56.32 28.41 2.59
N HIS A 40 -55.55 29.05 1.70
CA HIS A 40 -55.93 29.32 0.32
C HIS A 40 -55.16 28.41 -0.67
N ASP A 41 -55.88 27.85 -1.65
CA ASP A 41 -55.26 27.07 -2.73
C ASP A 41 -54.40 27.96 -3.64
N GLY A 42 -53.17 27.53 -3.93
CA GLY A 42 -52.26 28.17 -4.90
C GLY A 42 -51.24 29.17 -4.33
N GLY A 43 -51.26 29.46 -3.02
CA GLY A 43 -50.37 30.42 -2.36
C GLY A 43 -49.08 29.85 -1.77
N GLN A 44 -48.68 28.62 -2.11
CA GLN A 44 -47.66 27.87 -1.34
C GLN A 44 -46.30 28.58 -1.23
N TYR A 45 -45.81 29.19 -2.31
CA TYR A 45 -44.53 29.89 -2.28
C TYR A 45 -44.61 31.22 -1.51
N GLU A 46 -45.74 31.93 -1.61
CA GLU A 46 -45.98 33.16 -0.84
C GLU A 46 -46.05 32.85 0.67
N MET A 47 -46.76 31.77 1.03
CA MET A 47 -46.80 31.22 2.38
C MET A 47 -45.39 30.94 2.91
N ALA A 48 -44.55 30.27 2.10
CA ALA A 48 -43.17 29.94 2.46
C ALA A 48 -42.32 31.17 2.73
N VAL A 49 -42.47 32.22 1.91
CA VAL A 49 -41.73 33.48 2.07
C VAL A 49 -42.06 34.10 3.41
N TYR A 50 -43.33 34.22 3.77
CA TYR A 50 -43.73 34.75 5.08
C TYR A 50 -43.35 33.82 6.24
N ALA A 51 -43.45 32.51 6.06
CA ALA A 51 -43.05 31.52 7.04
C ALA A 51 -41.55 31.56 7.35
N LEU A 52 -40.72 31.76 6.34
CA LEU A 52 -39.27 31.87 6.50
C LEU A 52 -38.88 33.12 7.32
N GLN A 53 -39.60 34.23 7.18
CA GLN A 53 -39.32 35.46 7.94
C GLN A 53 -39.63 35.34 9.43
N CYS A 54 -40.52 34.41 9.81
CA CYS A 54 -40.89 34.15 11.20
C CYS A 54 -40.43 32.78 11.71
N SER A 55 -39.54 32.08 10.97
CA SER A 55 -39.01 30.77 11.37
C SER A 55 -40.06 29.65 11.51
N ASN A 56 -41.19 29.76 10.80
CA ASN A 56 -42.27 28.76 10.82
C ASN A 56 -41.98 27.57 9.88
N LEU A 57 -41.13 26.65 10.32
CA LEU A 57 -40.72 25.44 9.60
C LEU A 57 -41.89 24.56 9.14
N LYS A 58 -43.01 24.52 9.86
CA LYS A 58 -44.21 23.75 9.47
C LYS A 58 -44.71 24.13 8.08
N ARG A 59 -44.54 25.40 7.69
CA ARG A 59 -44.99 25.94 6.41
C ARG A 59 -43.87 26.01 5.37
N THR A 60 -42.61 26.04 5.81
CA THR A 60 -41.44 26.09 4.93
C THR A 60 -40.99 24.70 4.46
N LEU A 61 -40.87 23.72 5.37
CA LEU A 61 -40.27 22.40 5.08
C LEU A 61 -41.00 21.58 4.00
N PRO A 62 -42.34 21.58 3.91
CA PRO A 62 -43.04 20.82 2.86
C PRO A 62 -42.72 21.27 1.43
N ILE A 63 -42.17 22.49 1.27
CA ILE A 63 -41.84 23.10 -0.02
C ILE A 63 -40.37 22.84 -0.40
N CYS A 64 -39.53 22.50 0.57
CA CYS A 64 -38.13 22.13 0.34
C CYS A 64 -38.05 20.72 -0.26
N THR A 65 -37.85 20.62 -1.58
CA THR A 65 -37.79 19.34 -2.30
C THR A 65 -36.40 18.73 -2.39
N ASP A 66 -35.36 19.47 -2.04
CA ASP A 66 -33.96 19.06 -2.01
C ASP A 66 -33.37 19.20 -0.60
N TRP A 67 -32.32 18.41 -0.34
CA TRP A 67 -31.73 18.30 0.99
C TRP A 67 -31.10 19.61 1.46
N GLU A 68 -30.42 20.33 0.56
CA GLU A 68 -29.78 21.61 0.85
C GLU A 68 -30.80 22.66 1.28
N SER A 69 -31.90 22.80 0.55
CA SER A 69 -32.96 23.75 0.87
C SER A 69 -33.61 23.45 2.22
N ALA A 70 -33.87 22.17 2.52
CA ALA A 70 -34.44 21.77 3.81
C ALA A 70 -33.45 22.00 4.97
N CYS A 71 -32.19 21.60 4.79
CA CYS A 71 -31.13 21.80 5.78
C CYS A 71 -30.89 23.29 6.05
N TRP A 72 -30.82 24.10 5.00
CA TRP A 72 -30.69 25.55 5.10
C TRP A 72 -31.89 26.17 5.82
N ALA A 73 -33.12 25.79 5.47
CA ALA A 73 -34.31 26.31 6.11
C ALA A 73 -34.32 26.02 7.63
N MET A 74 -33.95 24.80 8.03
CA MET A 74 -33.82 24.43 9.44
C MET A 74 -32.70 25.21 10.14
N ALA A 75 -31.51 25.29 9.54
CA ALA A 75 -30.36 25.98 10.14
C ALA A 75 -30.59 27.49 10.28
N LYS A 76 -31.15 28.13 9.24
CA LYS A 76 -31.54 29.54 9.26
C LYS A 76 -32.58 29.80 10.33
N SER A 77 -33.65 29.01 10.33
CA SER A 77 -34.75 29.14 11.28
C SER A 77 -34.27 29.00 12.72
N TRP A 78 -33.37 28.04 12.97
CA TRP A 78 -32.75 27.83 14.27
C TRP A 78 -31.88 29.01 14.72
N LEU A 79 -31.02 29.51 13.82
CA LEU A 79 -30.18 30.69 14.06
C LEU A 79 -31.04 31.91 14.38
N ASP A 80 -32.07 32.16 13.58
CA ASP A 80 -33.00 33.28 13.78
C ASP A 80 -33.62 33.26 15.17
N VAL A 81 -34.12 32.10 15.62
CA VAL A 81 -34.72 31.97 16.95
C VAL A 81 -33.68 32.14 18.05
N LYS A 82 -32.45 31.64 17.87
CA LYS A 82 -31.35 31.85 18.83
C LYS A 82 -31.00 33.33 18.97
N VAL A 83 -30.90 34.06 17.84
CA VAL A 83 -30.67 35.50 17.83
C VAL A 83 -31.81 36.24 18.53
N ASP A 84 -33.06 35.86 18.26
CA ASP A 84 -34.21 36.49 18.91
C ASP A 84 -34.20 36.27 20.43
N ILE A 85 -33.87 35.07 20.90
CA ILE A 85 -33.74 34.77 22.34
C ILE A 85 -32.65 35.64 22.97
N GLU A 86 -31.49 35.74 22.35
CA GLU A 86 -30.36 36.53 22.86
C GLU A 86 -30.70 38.02 22.92
N LEU A 87 -31.27 38.58 21.85
CA LEU A 87 -31.73 39.98 21.81
C LEU A 87 -32.79 40.26 22.88
N SER A 88 -33.63 39.27 23.18
CA SER A 88 -34.67 39.38 24.22
C SER A 88 -34.08 39.46 25.63
N GLN A 89 -33.04 38.70 25.91
CA GLN A 89 -32.31 38.73 27.18
C GLN A 89 -31.53 40.04 27.35
N TYR A 90 -30.93 40.54 26.26
CA TYR A 90 -30.21 41.82 26.25
C TYR A 90 -31.12 43.02 26.56
N GLN A 91 -32.36 43.03 26.04
CA GLN A 91 -33.32 44.11 26.31
C GLN A 91 -33.82 44.10 27.75
N THR A 92 -34.04 42.91 28.33
CA THR A 92 -34.58 42.76 29.70
C THR A 92 -33.53 43.12 30.78
N SER A 93 -32.24 43.07 30.44
CA SER A 93 -31.12 43.36 31.34
C SER A 93 -30.70 44.85 31.36
N ARG A 94 -31.32 45.71 30.56
CA ARG A 94 -31.05 47.15 30.55
C ARG A 94 -31.81 47.87 31.69
N PRO A 95 -31.14 48.62 32.59
CA PRO A 95 -31.80 49.21 33.77
C PRO A 95 -32.74 50.39 33.50
N GLU A 96 -32.76 50.96 32.28
CA GLU A 96 -33.29 52.30 32.02
C GLU A 96 -34.76 52.36 31.55
N GLU A 97 -35.44 51.22 31.31
CA GLU A 97 -36.79 51.20 30.70
C GLU A 97 -37.88 50.59 31.60
N LYS A 98 -37.66 50.44 32.91
CA LYS A 98 -38.67 49.87 33.83
C LYS A 98 -39.73 50.86 34.33
N GLU A 99 -39.67 52.15 33.96
CA GLU A 99 -40.53 53.18 34.57
C GLU A 99 -41.72 53.66 33.72
N PHE A 100 -41.97 53.14 32.51
CA PHE A 100 -43.01 53.69 31.62
C PHE A 100 -44.24 52.81 31.34
N ASP A 101 -44.32 51.59 31.88
CA ASP A 101 -45.34 50.61 31.45
C ASP A 101 -46.52 50.40 32.42
N ASP A 102 -46.67 51.22 33.48
CA ASP A 102 -47.67 50.94 34.53
C ASP A 102 -49.07 51.55 34.31
N ASP A 103 -49.31 52.26 33.19
CA ASP A 103 -50.55 53.08 33.04
C ASP A 103 -51.40 52.82 31.79
N MET A 104 -51.19 51.70 31.07
CA MET A 104 -52.10 51.29 29.98
C MET A 104 -52.57 49.85 30.14
N ASN A 105 -53.77 49.73 30.70
CA ASN A 105 -54.54 48.50 30.83
C ASN A 105 -54.92 47.97 29.42
N GLY A 106 -54.05 47.12 28.86
CA GLY A 106 -54.25 46.43 27.60
C GLY A 106 -53.25 45.27 27.52
N THR A 107 -53.63 44.13 28.12
CA THR A 107 -52.98 42.82 28.02
C THR A 107 -51.46 42.88 28.02
N GLN A 108 -50.84 42.75 29.19
CA GLN A 108 -49.41 42.56 29.40
C GLN A 108 -48.85 41.55 28.37
N LEU A 109 -48.33 42.07 27.25
CA LEU A 109 -47.59 41.34 26.24
C LEU A 109 -46.17 41.22 26.77
N GLY A 110 -46.03 40.41 27.83
CA GLY A 110 -44.75 40.07 28.40
C GLY A 110 -43.87 39.30 27.41
N PRO A 111 -42.65 38.94 27.82
CA PRO A 111 -41.69 38.16 27.04
C PRO A 111 -42.20 36.77 26.58
N GLU A 112 -43.43 36.39 26.92
CA GLU A 112 -43.98 35.04 26.81
C GLU A 112 -44.73 34.75 25.50
N ASN A 113 -45.01 35.72 24.63
CA ASN A 113 -45.84 35.48 23.43
C ASN A 113 -45.05 35.46 22.12
N TRP A 114 -43.88 34.79 22.10
CA TRP A 114 -43.50 34.16 20.84
C TRP A 114 -44.49 33.01 20.58
N PRO A 115 -44.91 32.77 19.33
CA PRO A 115 -45.63 31.56 18.98
C PRO A 115 -44.94 30.30 19.56
N TYR A 116 -45.38 29.75 20.69
CA TYR A 116 -44.72 28.58 21.32
C TYR A 116 -44.50 27.45 20.31
N HIS A 117 -45.48 27.27 19.43
CA HIS A 117 -45.43 26.33 18.31
C HIS A 117 -44.33 26.59 17.28
N VAL A 118 -43.82 27.83 17.12
CA VAL A 118 -42.64 28.13 16.28
C VAL A 118 -41.35 27.77 17.02
N LEU A 119 -41.28 27.96 18.35
CA LEU A 119 -40.11 27.53 19.14
C LEU A 119 -40.00 26.00 19.15
N ASP A 120 -41.12 25.31 19.33
CA ASP A 120 -41.19 23.84 19.36
C ASP A 120 -40.75 23.18 18.04
N GLN A 121 -40.88 23.93 16.93
CA GLN A 121 -40.43 23.47 15.61
C GLN A 121 -38.91 23.46 15.46
N GLN A 122 -38.15 24.24 16.25
CA GLN A 122 -36.71 24.40 16.04
C GLN A 122 -35.92 23.17 16.49
N PRO A 123 -34.80 22.84 15.82
CA PRO A 123 -33.85 21.89 16.36
C PRO A 123 -33.18 22.45 17.62
N ARG A 124 -32.72 21.57 18.51
CA ARG A 124 -32.02 21.98 19.76
C ARG A 124 -30.51 22.08 19.55
N ASP A 125 -29.99 21.20 18.73
CA ASP A 125 -28.59 21.03 18.34
C ASP A 125 -28.51 20.48 16.90
N ILE A 126 -27.29 20.29 16.40
CA ILE A 126 -27.05 19.74 15.06
C ILE A 126 -27.61 18.32 14.95
N ALA A 127 -27.47 17.49 15.98
CA ALA A 127 -28.00 16.12 15.98
C ALA A 127 -29.54 16.10 15.79
N ALA A 128 -30.27 16.95 16.50
CA ALA A 128 -31.71 17.10 16.35
C ALA A 128 -32.10 17.68 14.98
N LEU A 129 -31.29 18.56 14.40
CA LEU A 129 -31.49 19.05 13.03
C LEU A 129 -31.39 17.90 12.03
N LEU A 130 -30.32 17.11 12.09
CA LEU A 130 -30.09 15.98 11.20
C LEU A 130 -31.14 14.88 11.37
N GLN A 131 -31.55 14.61 12.61
CA GLN A 131 -32.65 13.69 12.90
C GLN A 131 -33.96 14.18 12.28
N LYS A 132 -34.26 15.50 12.38
CA LYS A 132 -35.44 16.09 11.74
C LYS A 132 -35.39 15.99 10.21
N LEU A 133 -34.23 16.19 9.58
CA LEU A 133 -34.08 15.99 8.14
C LEU A 133 -34.36 14.53 7.74
N HIS A 134 -33.88 13.58 8.54
CA HIS A 134 -34.02 12.16 8.24
C HIS A 134 -35.43 11.61 8.45
N SER A 135 -36.11 12.01 9.54
CA SER A 135 -37.34 11.33 9.99
C SER A 135 -38.53 12.24 10.34
N SER A 136 -38.51 13.53 9.96
CA SER A 136 -39.67 14.40 10.22
C SER A 136 -40.75 14.24 9.15
N ASP A 137 -42.00 14.07 9.58
CA ASP A 137 -43.18 14.05 8.70
C ASP A 137 -43.42 15.39 7.96
N LEU A 138 -42.75 16.48 8.39
CA LEU A 138 -42.87 17.80 7.78
C LEU A 138 -41.96 17.97 6.55
N VAL A 139 -41.00 17.06 6.37
CA VAL A 139 -39.99 17.12 5.33
C VAL A 139 -40.46 16.31 4.12
N HIS A 140 -40.15 16.79 2.91
CA HIS A 140 -40.50 16.10 1.68
C HIS A 140 -39.77 14.74 1.57
N GLU A 141 -40.43 13.70 1.08
CA GLU A 141 -39.89 12.32 1.05
C GLU A 141 -38.53 12.22 0.30
N THR A 142 -38.34 13.04 -0.73
CA THR A 142 -37.07 13.13 -1.49
C THR A 142 -35.90 13.54 -0.61
N VAL A 143 -36.12 14.40 0.38
CA VAL A 143 -35.08 14.83 1.33
C VAL A 143 -34.72 13.68 2.28
N SER A 144 -35.71 12.98 2.84
CA SER A 144 -35.46 11.81 3.68
C SER A 144 -34.74 10.69 2.92
N ARG A 145 -35.04 10.52 1.62
CA ARG A 145 -34.28 9.62 0.75
C ARG A 145 -32.85 10.11 0.52
N ALA A 146 -32.66 11.40 0.25
CA ALA A 146 -31.34 12.01 0.05
C ALA A 146 -30.44 11.87 1.29
N CYS A 147 -30.99 11.91 2.51
CA CYS A 147 -30.23 11.62 3.74
C CYS A 147 -29.53 10.25 3.74
N ARG A 148 -29.96 9.29 2.90
CA ARG A 148 -29.34 7.96 2.79
C ARG A 148 -28.26 7.91 1.71
N GLU A 149 -28.10 8.94 0.90
CA GLU A 149 -27.05 9.01 -0.13
C GLU A 149 -25.68 9.16 0.53
N GLN A 150 -24.65 8.50 0.00
CA GLN A 150 -23.32 8.41 0.63
C GLN A 150 -22.70 9.79 0.89
N HIS A 151 -22.75 10.69 -0.09
CA HIS A 151 -22.21 12.06 0.05
C HIS A 151 -22.93 12.85 1.16
N ARG A 152 -24.24 12.67 1.34
CA ARG A 152 -24.98 13.30 2.44
C ARG A 152 -24.61 12.71 3.78
N GLN A 153 -24.44 11.39 3.86
CA GLN A 153 -23.95 10.77 5.10
C GLN A 153 -22.57 11.31 5.49
N ILE A 154 -21.69 11.58 4.52
CA ILE A 154 -20.39 12.23 4.76
C ILE A 154 -20.60 13.65 5.30
N GLU A 155 -21.37 14.50 4.60
CA GLU A 155 -21.66 15.88 5.01
C GLU A 155 -22.26 15.96 6.43
N MET A 156 -23.23 15.09 6.74
CA MET A 156 -23.89 15.04 8.04
C MET A 156 -22.95 14.64 9.18
N ASN A 157 -22.01 13.71 8.94
CA ASN A 157 -21.00 13.34 9.93
C ASN A 157 -19.99 14.47 10.15
N LEU A 158 -19.55 15.15 9.07
CA LEU A 158 -18.67 16.31 9.15
C LEU A 158 -19.32 17.46 9.93
N MET A 159 -20.60 17.76 9.66
CA MET A 159 -21.37 18.76 10.41
C MET A 159 -21.50 18.42 11.90
N SER A 160 -21.64 17.13 12.23
CA SER A 160 -21.76 16.67 13.62
C SER A 160 -20.42 16.54 14.34
N GLY A 161 -19.31 16.66 13.62
CA GLY A 161 -17.97 16.39 14.15
C GLY A 161 -17.72 14.91 14.49
N ASN A 162 -18.58 13.98 14.07
CA ASN A 162 -18.44 12.55 14.36
C ASN A 162 -17.53 11.86 13.34
N LEU A 163 -16.24 12.20 13.39
CA LEU A 163 -15.23 11.69 12.48
C LEU A 163 -14.98 10.19 12.68
N ALA A 164 -15.10 9.68 13.91
CA ALA A 164 -14.94 8.26 14.20
C ALA A 164 -15.97 7.41 13.48
N HIS A 165 -17.24 7.86 13.44
CA HIS A 165 -18.30 7.16 12.71
C HIS A 165 -18.15 7.32 11.19
N LEU A 166 -17.67 8.49 10.72
CA LEU A 166 -17.37 8.69 9.30
C LEU A 166 -16.36 7.66 8.78
N LEU A 167 -15.29 7.39 9.54
CA LEU A 167 -14.29 6.38 9.19
C LEU A 167 -14.92 4.98 9.10
N ASP A 168 -15.79 4.61 10.04
CA ASP A 168 -16.49 3.31 9.99
C ASP A 168 -17.38 3.19 8.75
N LEU A 169 -18.14 4.23 8.42
CA LEU A 169 -19.02 4.24 7.26
C LEU A 169 -18.22 4.09 5.97
N LEU A 170 -17.16 4.90 5.81
CA LEU A 170 -16.26 4.81 4.66
C LEU A 170 -15.66 3.42 4.56
N TRP A 171 -15.10 2.88 5.64
CA TRP A 171 -14.53 1.54 5.63
C TRP A 171 -15.57 0.46 5.29
N SER A 172 -16.80 0.55 5.82
CA SER A 172 -17.86 -0.42 5.53
C SER A 172 -18.27 -0.44 4.05
N TRP A 173 -18.26 0.72 3.38
CA TRP A 173 -18.53 0.80 1.95
C TRP A 173 -17.36 0.23 1.15
N LEU A 174 -16.14 0.59 1.55
CA LEU A 174 -14.90 0.21 0.88
C LEU A 174 -14.60 -1.29 0.99
N SER A 175 -14.76 -1.89 2.17
CA SER A 175 -14.56 -3.33 2.39
C SER A 175 -15.54 -4.18 1.58
N SER A 176 -16.78 -3.71 1.41
CA SER A 176 -17.77 -4.39 0.57
C SER A 176 -17.38 -4.44 -0.92
N ILE A 177 -16.62 -3.44 -1.38
CA ILE A 177 -16.07 -3.40 -2.75
C ILE A 177 -14.96 -4.45 -2.90
N GLU A 178 -14.16 -4.68 -1.86
CA GLU A 178 -13.09 -5.67 -1.86
C GLU A 178 -13.62 -7.11 -1.94
N GLU A 179 -14.69 -7.43 -1.23
CA GLU A 179 -15.33 -8.75 -1.28
C GLU A 179 -16.00 -9.03 -2.64
N GLY A 180 -16.41 -7.98 -3.36
CA GLY A 180 -17.09 -8.04 -4.66
C GLY A 180 -16.19 -8.25 -5.88
N GLN A 181 -14.90 -8.57 -5.70
CA GLN A 181 -13.80 -8.63 -6.69
C GLN A 181 -14.04 -9.40 -8.02
N ASN A 182 -15.20 -10.02 -8.23
CA ASN A 182 -15.56 -10.71 -9.48
C ASN A 182 -16.40 -9.87 -10.47
N VAL A 183 -16.70 -8.60 -10.16
CA VAL A 183 -17.48 -7.70 -11.04
C VAL A 183 -16.66 -6.45 -11.37
N LEU A 184 -16.75 -5.99 -12.62
CA LEU A 184 -16.12 -4.77 -13.12
C LEU A 184 -16.43 -3.58 -12.19
N ARG A 185 -15.39 -2.94 -11.63
CA ARG A 185 -15.54 -1.80 -10.69
C ARG A 185 -16.23 -0.64 -11.40
N SER A 186 -17.21 -0.02 -10.73
CA SER A 186 -17.89 1.15 -11.26
C SER A 186 -17.04 2.41 -11.08
N ARG A 187 -17.33 3.48 -11.84
CA ARG A 187 -16.67 4.78 -11.66
C ARG A 187 -16.91 5.36 -10.27
N ASP A 188 -18.10 5.15 -9.73
CA ASP A 188 -18.49 5.66 -8.41
C ASP A 188 -17.67 5.00 -7.30
N ASP A 189 -17.28 3.72 -7.47
CA ASP A 189 -16.37 3.02 -6.56
C ASP A 189 -14.97 3.67 -6.57
N SER A 190 -14.43 4.01 -7.74
CA SER A 190 -13.11 4.67 -7.87
C SER A 190 -13.07 6.03 -7.17
N ASP A 191 -14.11 6.84 -7.37
CA ASP A 191 -14.20 8.17 -6.77
C ASP A 191 -14.36 8.07 -5.24
N MET A 192 -15.09 7.07 -4.73
CA MET A 192 -15.23 6.83 -3.29
C MET A 192 -13.92 6.36 -2.64
N ILE A 193 -13.19 5.43 -3.27
CA ILE A 193 -11.88 4.97 -2.77
C ILE A 193 -10.91 6.15 -2.70
N ARG A 194 -10.86 6.96 -3.76
CA ARG A 194 -10.02 8.16 -3.79
C ARG A 194 -10.43 9.13 -2.69
N PHE A 195 -11.72 9.45 -2.57
CA PHE A 195 -12.22 10.36 -1.53
C PHE A 195 -11.84 9.86 -0.12
N GLY A 196 -12.06 8.56 0.16
CA GLY A 196 -11.72 7.92 1.42
C GLY A 196 -10.24 8.08 1.80
N ALA A 197 -9.32 7.81 0.86
CA ALA A 197 -7.89 7.99 1.12
C ALA A 197 -7.55 9.47 1.40
N HIS A 198 -8.08 10.40 0.61
CA HIS A 198 -7.75 11.82 0.77
C HIS A 198 -8.34 12.43 2.05
N ILE A 199 -9.55 12.02 2.46
CA ILE A 199 -10.11 12.51 3.73
C ILE A 199 -9.29 12.01 4.91
N VAL A 200 -8.83 10.75 4.91
CA VAL A 200 -7.93 10.22 5.95
C VAL A 200 -6.64 11.04 6.02
N LEU A 201 -6.02 11.35 4.86
CA LEU A 201 -4.80 12.17 4.83
C LEU A 201 -5.03 13.59 5.36
N VAL A 202 -6.14 14.21 5.00
CA VAL A 202 -6.51 15.55 5.51
C VAL A 202 -6.75 15.49 7.02
N LEU A 203 -7.44 14.47 7.52
CA LEU A 203 -7.67 14.28 8.95
C LEU A 203 -6.35 14.08 9.70
N ARG A 204 -5.44 13.25 9.19
CA ARG A 204 -4.09 13.08 9.77
C ARG A 204 -3.32 14.40 9.80
N TYR A 205 -3.39 15.20 8.74
CA TYR A 205 -2.69 16.48 8.67
C TYR A 205 -3.26 17.53 9.63
N LEU A 206 -4.58 17.64 9.74
CA LEU A 206 -5.23 18.66 10.56
C LEU A 206 -5.24 18.29 12.05
N LEU A 207 -5.32 17.00 12.37
CA LEU A 207 -5.60 16.52 13.74
C LEU A 207 -4.41 15.87 14.43
N SER A 208 -3.21 15.89 13.83
CA SER A 208 -2.00 15.20 14.32
C SER A 208 -1.56 15.58 15.75
N ASN A 209 -2.14 16.61 16.37
CA ASN A 209 -1.74 17.10 17.69
C ASN A 209 -2.93 17.46 18.63
N GLU A 210 -4.18 17.24 18.22
CA GLU A 210 -5.35 17.87 18.88
C GLU A 210 -6.40 16.89 19.45
N MET A 211 -6.25 15.58 19.28
CA MET A 211 -7.34 14.60 19.52
C MET A 211 -7.10 13.61 20.66
N GLU A 212 -8.19 13.02 21.15
CA GLU A 212 -8.21 11.94 22.15
C GLU A 212 -7.58 10.64 21.59
N ASP A 213 -6.83 9.93 22.42
CA ASP A 213 -6.06 8.72 22.08
C ASP A 213 -6.88 7.67 21.28
N GLU A 214 -8.18 7.50 21.59
CA GLU A 214 -9.06 6.50 20.93
C GLU A 214 -9.33 6.84 19.45
N PHE A 215 -9.51 8.12 19.11
CA PHE A 215 -9.71 8.52 17.72
C PHE A 215 -8.41 8.44 16.92
N GLU A 216 -7.27 8.76 17.55
CA GLU A 216 -5.96 8.64 16.92
C GLU A 216 -5.67 7.17 16.55
N GLU A 217 -5.88 6.23 17.48
CA GLU A 217 -5.74 4.79 17.22
C GLU A 217 -6.63 4.34 16.05
N LYS A 218 -7.88 4.82 16.02
CA LYS A 218 -8.81 4.52 14.93
C LYS A 218 -8.39 5.11 13.59
N LEU A 219 -7.87 6.33 13.60
CA LEU A 219 -7.38 7.01 12.41
C LEU A 219 -6.12 6.33 11.84
N VAL A 220 -5.29 5.73 12.70
CA VAL A 220 -4.19 4.86 12.26
C VAL A 220 -4.75 3.56 11.70
N THR A 221 -5.47 2.78 12.50
CA THR A 221 -5.93 1.43 12.12
C THR A 221 -6.88 1.43 10.91
N VAL A 222 -8.02 2.11 10.99
CA VAL A 222 -9.01 2.17 9.91
C VAL A 222 -8.49 3.02 8.74
N GLY A 223 -7.76 4.10 9.04
CA GLY A 223 -7.19 4.96 8.01
C GLY A 223 -6.16 4.22 7.15
N ASP A 224 -5.33 3.38 7.75
CA ASP A 224 -4.35 2.57 7.01
C ASP A 224 -5.03 1.55 6.11
N LEU A 225 -6.12 0.92 6.55
CA LEU A 225 -6.91 0.03 5.70
C LEU A 225 -7.46 0.76 4.46
N ILE A 226 -8.00 1.96 4.65
CA ILE A 226 -8.54 2.79 3.56
C ILE A 226 -7.41 3.21 2.59
N ILE A 227 -6.29 3.70 3.10
CA ILE A 227 -5.15 4.10 2.26
C ILE A 227 -4.57 2.89 1.54
N ASN A 228 -4.36 1.76 2.24
CA ASN A 228 -3.84 0.52 1.66
C ASN A 228 -4.70 0.06 0.49
N MET A 229 -6.02 0.09 0.63
CA MET A 229 -6.93 -0.26 -0.45
C MET A 229 -6.80 0.68 -1.66
N TYR A 230 -6.61 1.99 -1.43
CA TYR A 230 -6.34 2.93 -2.52
C TYR A 230 -4.98 2.69 -3.19
N VAL A 231 -3.92 2.39 -2.43
CA VAL A 231 -2.62 2.05 -3.00
C VAL A 231 -2.72 0.77 -3.85
N ARG A 232 -3.42 -0.26 -3.37
CA ARG A 232 -3.70 -1.48 -4.13
C ARG A 232 -4.50 -1.19 -5.40
N TYR A 233 -5.46 -0.25 -5.34
CA TYR A 233 -6.19 0.20 -6.51
C TYR A 233 -5.27 0.89 -7.54
N LEU A 234 -4.46 1.86 -7.12
CA LEU A 234 -3.47 2.53 -8.00
C LEU A 234 -2.54 1.52 -8.66
N PHE A 235 -2.06 0.54 -7.90
CA PHE A 235 -1.22 -0.53 -8.42
C PHE A 235 -1.95 -1.43 -9.43
N SER A 236 -3.25 -1.72 -9.22
CA SER A 236 -4.04 -2.49 -10.18
C SER A 236 -4.30 -1.74 -11.50
N GLU A 237 -4.38 -0.41 -11.45
CA GLU A 237 -4.56 0.46 -12.62
C GLU A 237 -3.24 0.79 -13.35
N GLY A 238 -2.10 0.22 -12.91
CA GLY A 238 -0.79 0.48 -13.50
C GLY A 238 -0.28 1.91 -13.27
N GLN A 239 -0.66 2.50 -12.13
CA GLN A 239 -0.19 3.82 -11.69
C GLN A 239 0.91 3.67 -10.63
N GLU A 240 1.98 2.93 -10.93
CA GLU A 240 3.07 2.66 -9.99
C GLU A 240 3.76 3.93 -9.46
N GLU A 241 3.77 5.00 -10.25
CA GLU A 241 4.40 6.29 -9.91
C GLU A 241 3.79 6.94 -8.65
N LEU A 242 2.49 6.71 -8.40
CA LEU A 242 1.77 7.30 -7.28
C LEU A 242 1.83 6.44 -6.01
N VAL A 243 2.26 5.17 -6.11
CA VAL A 243 2.22 4.20 -5.00
C VAL A 243 2.97 4.71 -3.78
N GLY A 244 4.18 5.23 -3.96
CA GLY A 244 5.05 5.72 -2.89
C GLY A 244 4.47 6.87 -2.09
N VAL A 245 3.83 7.84 -2.75
CA VAL A 245 3.22 9.01 -2.10
C VAL A 245 2.22 8.58 -1.02
N TYR A 246 1.41 7.57 -1.34
CA TYR A 246 0.32 7.10 -0.46
C TYR A 246 0.81 6.00 0.48
N ALA A 247 1.66 5.07 0.01
CA ALA A 247 2.21 4.00 0.83
C ALA A 247 3.10 4.55 1.96
N SER A 248 3.82 5.65 1.75
CA SER A 248 4.66 6.28 2.78
C SER A 248 3.86 6.85 3.96
N GLN A 249 2.53 6.92 3.85
CA GLN A 249 1.63 7.39 4.90
C GLN A 249 1.14 6.27 5.82
N LEU A 250 1.37 5.01 5.45
CA LEU A 250 1.00 3.83 6.22
C LEU A 250 1.98 3.59 7.38
N GLU A 251 1.54 2.83 8.38
CA GLU A 251 2.41 2.30 9.42
C GLU A 251 3.55 1.45 8.81
N ARG A 252 4.70 1.43 9.49
CA ARG A 252 5.95 0.80 9.03
C ARG A 252 5.76 -0.60 8.47
N ASP A 253 5.18 -1.51 9.26
CA ASP A 253 5.09 -2.92 8.88
C ASP A 253 4.13 -3.11 7.69
N VAL A 254 3.00 -2.39 7.70
CA VAL A 254 2.02 -2.42 6.61
C VAL A 254 2.62 -1.88 5.31
N CYS A 255 3.40 -0.80 5.37
CA CYS A 255 4.10 -0.23 4.23
C CYS A 255 5.14 -1.21 3.65
N ILE A 256 5.94 -1.82 4.52
CA ILE A 256 6.98 -2.79 4.11
C ILE A 256 6.33 -3.98 3.41
N ASP A 257 5.34 -4.62 4.04
CA ASP A 257 4.68 -5.80 3.48
C ASP A 257 3.98 -5.48 2.16
N LEU A 258 3.37 -4.29 2.04
CA LEU A 258 2.73 -3.83 0.81
C LEU A 258 3.72 -3.72 -0.36
N PHE A 259 4.87 -3.09 -0.14
CA PHE A 259 5.89 -2.99 -1.18
C PHE A 259 6.49 -4.34 -1.53
N VAL A 260 6.73 -5.22 -0.55
CA VAL A 260 7.23 -6.58 -0.79
C VAL A 260 6.26 -7.34 -1.69
N ASP A 261 4.95 -7.33 -1.37
CA ASP A 261 3.92 -7.98 -2.18
C ASP A 261 3.87 -7.39 -3.61
N MET A 262 3.93 -6.07 -3.76
CA MET A 262 3.91 -5.41 -5.07
C MET A 262 5.14 -5.73 -5.91
N MET A 263 6.32 -5.78 -5.30
CA MET A 263 7.57 -6.14 -5.97
C MET A 263 7.55 -7.60 -6.43
N GLU A 264 7.03 -8.52 -5.61
CA GLU A 264 6.80 -9.92 -6.00
C GLU A 264 5.84 -10.03 -7.20
N LEU A 265 4.71 -9.30 -7.16
CA LEU A 265 3.72 -9.30 -8.24
C LEU A 265 4.25 -8.71 -9.55
N ARG A 266 5.24 -7.80 -9.49
CA ARG A 266 5.85 -7.17 -10.68
C ARG A 266 7.11 -7.86 -11.19
N LEU A 267 7.55 -8.98 -10.60
CA LEU A 267 8.79 -9.66 -11.03
C LEU A 267 8.83 -9.99 -12.53
N ASN A 268 7.72 -10.43 -13.11
CA ASN A 268 7.63 -10.80 -14.52
C ASN A 268 7.18 -9.64 -15.43
N SER A 269 7.09 -8.41 -14.92
CA SER A 269 6.67 -7.24 -15.68
C SER A 269 7.83 -6.65 -16.50
N SER A 270 7.54 -5.62 -17.31
CA SER A 270 8.59 -4.90 -18.03
C SER A 270 9.53 -4.18 -17.07
N LEU A 271 10.81 -4.04 -17.45
CA LEU A 271 11.80 -3.28 -16.67
C LEU A 271 11.34 -1.84 -16.42
N HIS A 272 10.61 -1.24 -17.36
CA HIS A 272 10.06 0.10 -17.20
C HIS A 272 9.02 0.17 -16.06
N THR A 273 8.11 -0.80 -15.99
CA THR A 273 7.11 -0.90 -14.92
C THR A 273 7.75 -1.13 -13.56
N MET A 274 8.74 -2.04 -13.49
CA MET A 274 9.50 -2.28 -12.26
C MET A 274 10.23 -1.00 -11.82
N TYR A 275 10.89 -0.31 -12.76
CA TYR A 275 11.58 0.94 -12.47
C TYR A 275 10.66 2.04 -11.93
N LYS A 276 9.42 2.17 -12.42
CA LYS A 276 8.43 3.11 -11.86
C LYS A 276 8.12 2.83 -10.39
N LEU A 277 7.92 1.55 -10.04
CA LEU A 277 7.65 1.17 -8.65
C LEU A 277 8.86 1.43 -7.75
N PHE A 278 10.06 1.10 -8.24
CA PHE A 278 11.33 1.40 -7.57
C PHE A 278 11.48 2.90 -7.32
N LEU A 279 11.28 3.73 -8.35
CA LEU A 279 11.36 5.19 -8.25
C LEU A 279 10.37 5.73 -7.21
N SER A 280 9.13 5.27 -7.28
CA SER A 280 8.09 5.69 -6.34
C SER A 280 8.46 5.33 -4.90
N ALA A 281 9.08 4.17 -4.65
CA ALA A 281 9.55 3.82 -3.32
C ALA A 281 10.69 4.74 -2.85
N VAL A 282 11.73 4.94 -3.66
CA VAL A 282 12.94 5.69 -3.27
C VAL A 282 12.68 7.21 -3.16
N GLU A 283 11.69 7.75 -3.88
CA GLU A 283 11.34 9.17 -3.80
C GLU A 283 10.63 9.53 -2.48
N TYR A 284 9.82 8.61 -1.93
CA TYR A 284 8.95 8.89 -0.78
C TYR A 284 9.39 8.19 0.52
N LEU A 285 10.26 7.18 0.44
CA LEU A 285 10.81 6.50 1.60
C LEU A 285 12.29 6.84 1.82
N PRO A 286 12.75 7.01 3.07
CA PRO A 286 14.18 7.08 3.34
C PRO A 286 14.85 5.76 2.93
N PHE A 287 16.10 5.84 2.46
CA PHE A 287 16.84 4.64 2.09
C PHE A 287 17.11 3.75 3.31
N SER A 288 17.71 4.31 4.36
CA SER A 288 18.02 3.62 5.63
C SER A 288 17.21 4.18 6.79
N SER A 289 17.01 3.40 7.85
CA SER A 289 16.21 3.79 9.01
C SER A 289 16.87 4.94 9.80
N GLY A 290 16.31 6.14 9.68
CA GLY A 290 16.60 7.28 10.57
C GLY A 290 15.58 7.43 11.71
N ASP A 291 14.39 6.87 11.53
CA ASP A 291 13.26 6.91 12.46
C ASP A 291 12.68 5.50 12.56
N VAL A 292 12.63 4.94 13.76
CA VAL A 292 12.19 3.55 14.02
C VAL A 292 10.71 3.36 13.69
N SER A 293 9.93 4.43 13.65
CA SER A 293 8.50 4.42 13.37
C SER A 293 8.15 4.38 11.88
N LYS A 294 9.11 4.64 10.98
CA LYS A 294 8.87 4.73 9.53
C LYS A 294 9.53 3.59 8.76
N ALA A 295 8.83 3.14 7.72
CA ALA A 295 9.41 2.21 6.76
C ALA A 295 10.59 2.84 6.02
N CYS A 296 11.59 2.03 5.69
CA CYS A 296 12.70 2.42 4.84
C CYS A 296 12.90 1.42 3.70
N PHE A 297 13.50 1.88 2.61
CA PHE A 297 13.68 1.07 1.42
C PHE A 297 14.63 -0.12 1.64
N GLU A 298 15.64 0.05 2.48
CA GLU A 298 16.58 -1.02 2.84
C GLU A 298 15.87 -2.21 3.51
N GLU A 299 14.92 -1.96 4.41
CA GLU A 299 14.12 -3.02 5.05
C GLU A 299 13.20 -3.75 4.07
N ILE A 300 12.59 -3.00 3.13
CA ILE A 300 11.78 -3.60 2.05
C ILE A 300 12.63 -4.56 1.24
N ILE A 301 13.83 -4.13 0.83
CA ILE A 301 14.75 -4.94 0.03
C ILE A 301 15.19 -6.18 0.82
N GLU A 302 15.59 -6.05 2.08
CA GLU A 302 15.93 -7.19 2.93
C GLU A 302 14.79 -8.20 3.06
N ARG A 303 13.56 -7.69 3.22
CA ARG A 303 12.37 -8.51 3.30
C ARG A 303 12.06 -9.23 1.98
N VAL A 304 12.24 -8.56 0.84
CA VAL A 304 12.11 -9.17 -0.51
C VAL A 304 13.16 -10.27 -0.71
N LEU A 305 14.42 -10.00 -0.36
CA LEU A 305 15.52 -10.97 -0.52
C LEU A 305 15.34 -12.19 0.38
N SER A 306 14.98 -12.00 1.65
CA SER A 306 14.72 -13.10 2.59
C SER A 306 13.52 -13.94 2.15
N ARG A 307 12.38 -13.31 1.82
CA ARG A 307 11.16 -13.99 1.36
C ARG A 307 11.35 -14.75 0.05
N SER A 308 12.24 -14.29 -0.81
CA SER A 308 12.59 -15.00 -2.05
C SER A 308 13.25 -16.36 -1.85
N ARG A 309 13.93 -16.53 -0.71
CA ARG A 309 14.67 -17.74 -0.35
C ARG A 309 13.87 -18.64 0.58
N GLU A 310 12.75 -18.16 1.12
CA GLU A 310 11.80 -18.99 1.85
C GLU A 310 11.20 -20.07 0.93
N ILE A 311 11.28 -21.32 1.37
CA ILE A 311 10.68 -22.45 0.66
C ILE A 311 9.17 -22.39 0.94
N LYS A 312 8.39 -21.82 0.02
CA LYS A 312 6.92 -21.81 0.13
C LYS A 312 6.42 -23.27 0.09
N PRO A 313 5.73 -23.77 1.13
CA PRO A 313 5.26 -25.16 1.19
C PRO A 313 4.04 -25.44 0.27
N HIS A 314 3.78 -24.60 -0.73
CA HIS A 314 2.64 -24.78 -1.62
C HIS A 314 2.81 -26.02 -2.49
N GLN A 315 1.92 -26.99 -2.24
CA GLN A 315 1.58 -28.14 -3.05
C GLN A 315 2.78 -28.66 -3.85
N TYR A 316 3.62 -29.46 -3.20
CA TYR A 316 4.15 -30.63 -3.90
C TYR A 316 2.92 -31.30 -4.53
N ASN A 317 2.68 -31.07 -5.83
CA ASN A 317 1.74 -31.88 -6.57
C ASN A 317 2.16 -33.32 -6.26
N GLU A 318 1.20 -34.15 -5.83
CA GLU A 318 1.44 -35.55 -5.48
C GLU A 318 2.12 -36.34 -6.63
N ASP A 319 2.15 -35.76 -7.83
CA ASP A 319 3.05 -36.12 -8.91
C ASP A 319 4.49 -35.66 -8.63
N PHE A 320 5.26 -36.53 -7.97
CA PHE A 320 6.73 -36.47 -7.77
C PHE A 320 7.56 -36.37 -9.08
N SER A 321 6.96 -36.04 -10.23
CA SER A 321 7.59 -36.27 -11.53
C SER A 321 8.64 -35.25 -11.96
N ASP A 322 8.76 -34.07 -11.32
CA ASP A 322 9.95 -33.24 -11.57
C ASP A 322 10.28 -32.19 -10.49
N VAL A 323 10.76 -32.66 -9.33
CA VAL A 323 11.32 -31.79 -8.27
C VAL A 323 12.45 -30.90 -8.82
N ALA A 324 13.20 -31.38 -9.81
CA ALA A 324 14.30 -30.63 -10.41
C ALA A 324 13.81 -29.47 -11.29
N GLU A 325 12.77 -29.66 -12.10
CA GLU A 325 12.17 -28.58 -12.89
C GLU A 325 11.57 -27.48 -11.99
N GLN A 326 10.95 -27.86 -10.87
CA GLN A 326 10.48 -26.91 -9.87
C GLN A 326 11.64 -26.06 -9.30
N HIS A 327 12.77 -26.70 -8.99
CA HIS A 327 13.96 -25.98 -8.53
C HIS A 327 14.56 -25.07 -9.61
N HIS A 328 14.46 -25.42 -10.90
CA HIS A 328 14.87 -24.55 -12.00
C HIS A 328 13.99 -23.30 -12.13
N LEU A 329 12.67 -23.45 -12.03
CA LEU A 329 11.74 -22.32 -12.02
C LEU A 329 11.97 -21.41 -10.80
N GLN A 330 12.21 -21.99 -9.63
CA GLN A 330 12.58 -21.25 -8.42
C GLN A 330 13.91 -20.51 -8.58
N ALA A 331 14.92 -21.14 -9.19
CA ALA A 331 16.22 -20.51 -9.44
C ALA A 331 16.08 -19.29 -10.36
N LEU A 332 15.24 -19.39 -11.40
CA LEU A 332 14.94 -18.25 -12.27
C LEU A 332 14.25 -17.12 -11.51
N GLN A 333 13.25 -17.42 -10.68
CA GLN A 333 12.55 -16.40 -9.88
C GLN A 333 13.50 -15.70 -8.90
N LYS A 334 14.34 -16.46 -8.20
CA LYS A 334 15.39 -15.93 -7.30
C LYS A 334 16.37 -15.02 -8.04
N ALA A 335 16.81 -15.42 -9.23
CA ALA A 335 17.70 -14.60 -10.06
C ALA A 335 17.03 -13.29 -10.50
N MET A 336 15.73 -13.30 -10.82
CA MET A 336 15.00 -12.10 -11.25
C MET A 336 14.85 -11.04 -10.16
N ILE A 337 14.87 -11.44 -8.88
CA ILE A 337 14.74 -10.50 -7.75
C ILE A 337 15.93 -9.56 -7.64
N ILE A 338 17.11 -9.99 -8.08
CA ILE A 338 18.32 -9.16 -8.12
C ILE A 338 18.14 -7.92 -9.01
N GLN A 339 17.22 -7.94 -9.98
CA GLN A 339 16.94 -6.77 -10.82
C GLN A 339 16.55 -5.53 -10.00
N TRP A 340 15.86 -5.70 -8.87
CA TRP A 340 15.48 -4.60 -7.99
C TRP A 340 16.70 -3.87 -7.39
N LEU A 341 17.80 -4.58 -7.19
CA LEU A 341 19.05 -4.05 -6.66
C LEU A 341 19.94 -3.41 -7.74
N CYS A 342 19.66 -3.67 -9.01
CA CYS A 342 20.44 -3.16 -10.14
C CYS A 342 19.90 -1.83 -10.69
N PHE A 343 18.81 -1.29 -10.13
CA PHE A 343 18.29 0.01 -10.54
C PHE A 343 19.11 1.17 -9.98
N THR A 344 19.31 2.18 -10.81
CA THR A 344 20.00 3.43 -10.42
C THR A 344 18.96 4.52 -10.13
N PRO A 345 18.93 5.09 -8.91
CA PRO A 345 18.13 6.27 -8.62
C PRO A 345 18.58 7.46 -9.48
N PRO A 346 17.65 8.35 -9.90
CA PRO A 346 18.00 9.54 -10.66
C PRO A 346 18.79 10.51 -9.78
N SER A 347 19.64 11.33 -10.41
CA SER A 347 20.51 12.30 -9.73
C SER A 347 19.76 13.39 -8.96
N SER A 348 18.43 13.47 -9.10
CA SER A 348 17.56 14.34 -8.31
C SER A 348 17.35 13.84 -6.87
N ILE A 349 17.60 12.55 -6.61
CA ILE A 349 17.45 11.96 -5.28
C ILE A 349 18.73 12.26 -4.47
N PRO A 350 18.60 12.74 -3.22
CA PRO A 350 19.74 12.92 -2.34
C PRO A 350 20.54 11.63 -2.15
N ASP A 351 21.87 11.73 -2.10
CA ASP A 351 22.78 10.60 -1.88
C ASP A 351 22.63 9.44 -2.89
N PHE A 352 22.16 9.72 -4.11
CA PHE A 352 21.91 8.70 -5.14
C PHE A 352 23.13 7.80 -5.43
N GLU A 353 24.36 8.35 -5.40
CA GLU A 353 25.60 7.58 -5.59
C GLU A 353 25.82 6.57 -4.47
N MET A 354 25.60 6.99 -3.21
CA MET A 354 25.69 6.11 -2.05
C MET A 354 24.62 5.02 -2.10
N ILE A 355 23.39 5.37 -2.44
CA ILE A 355 22.28 4.42 -2.59
C ILE A 355 22.62 3.38 -3.66
N THR A 356 23.10 3.83 -4.83
CA THR A 356 23.51 2.96 -5.93
C THR A 356 24.61 2.01 -5.50
N GLY A 357 25.64 2.50 -4.81
CA GLY A 357 26.72 1.68 -4.29
C GLY A 357 26.22 0.61 -3.30
N LYS A 358 25.39 0.99 -2.32
CA LYS A 358 24.82 0.05 -1.34
C LYS A 358 23.96 -1.04 -1.99
N LEU A 359 23.11 -0.66 -2.96
CA LEU A 359 22.29 -1.63 -3.69
C LEU A 359 23.15 -2.61 -4.50
N LEU A 360 24.20 -2.11 -5.17
CA LEU A 360 25.08 -2.95 -5.97
C LEU A 360 25.95 -3.89 -5.12
N ILE A 361 26.46 -3.45 -3.97
CA ILE A 361 27.15 -4.32 -2.99
C ILE A 361 26.20 -5.44 -2.54
N ARG A 362 24.96 -5.09 -2.20
CA ARG A 362 23.95 -6.06 -1.76
C ARG A 362 23.55 -7.02 -2.89
N ALA A 363 23.51 -6.54 -4.14
CA ALA A 363 23.29 -7.38 -5.32
C ALA A 363 24.41 -8.42 -5.45
N LEU A 364 25.66 -8.02 -5.28
CA LEU A 364 26.82 -8.89 -5.37
C LEU A 364 26.81 -9.98 -4.29
N ILE A 365 26.67 -9.59 -3.01
CA ILE A 365 26.64 -10.52 -1.87
C ILE A 365 25.51 -11.55 -2.02
N HIS A 366 24.30 -11.07 -2.36
CA HIS A 366 23.16 -11.98 -2.52
C HIS A 366 23.32 -12.88 -3.75
N SER A 367 23.93 -12.38 -4.82
CA SER A 367 24.18 -13.18 -6.02
C SER A 367 25.17 -14.32 -5.77
N ASN A 368 26.25 -14.08 -5.03
CA ASN A 368 27.17 -15.15 -4.60
C ASN A 368 26.45 -16.22 -3.78
N THR A 369 25.56 -15.80 -2.88
CA THR A 369 24.71 -16.74 -2.12
C THR A 369 23.83 -17.57 -3.04
N LEU A 370 23.20 -16.96 -4.04
CA LEU A 370 22.39 -17.68 -5.04
C LEU A 370 23.22 -18.59 -5.93
N PHE A 371 24.43 -18.19 -6.35
CA PHE A 371 25.31 -19.05 -7.15
C PHE A 371 25.72 -20.31 -6.41
N ARG A 372 26.02 -20.21 -5.11
CA ARG A 372 26.24 -21.38 -4.24
C ARG A 372 25.02 -22.31 -4.25
N GLU A 373 23.81 -21.76 -4.03
CA GLU A 373 22.57 -22.56 -4.08
C GLU A 373 22.33 -23.21 -5.44
N PHE A 374 22.50 -22.47 -6.54
CA PHE A 374 22.26 -22.95 -7.89
C PHE A 374 23.29 -24.00 -8.32
N SER A 375 24.53 -23.92 -7.84
CA SER A 375 25.58 -24.87 -8.17
C SER A 375 25.25 -26.29 -7.67
N LEU A 376 24.63 -26.40 -6.49
CA LEU A 376 24.17 -27.67 -5.92
C LEU A 376 23.10 -28.33 -6.79
N ILE A 377 22.19 -27.54 -7.35
CA ILE A 377 21.15 -28.01 -8.29
C ILE A 377 21.77 -28.37 -9.65
N SER A 378 22.78 -27.61 -10.07
CA SER A 378 23.46 -27.75 -11.37
C SER A 378 24.37 -28.97 -11.45
N MET A 379 24.64 -29.68 -10.33
CA MET A 379 25.36 -30.98 -10.34
C MET A 379 24.64 -32.08 -11.13
N ARG A 380 23.39 -31.87 -11.57
CA ARG A 380 22.69 -32.75 -12.49
C ARG A 380 23.37 -32.69 -13.87
N ARG A 381 23.84 -33.85 -14.35
CA ARG A 381 24.47 -34.03 -15.67
C ARG A 381 23.41 -34.02 -16.78
N VAL A 382 22.85 -32.85 -17.04
CA VAL A 382 21.89 -32.62 -18.14
C VAL A 382 22.45 -31.61 -19.15
N PRO A 383 22.11 -31.74 -20.44
CA PRO A 383 22.68 -30.90 -21.51
C PRO A 383 22.06 -29.49 -21.58
N GLU A 384 20.91 -29.25 -20.92
CA GLU A 384 20.33 -27.92 -20.81
C GLU A 384 21.14 -27.02 -19.87
N LEU A 385 21.31 -25.76 -20.27
CA LEU A 385 21.96 -24.74 -19.45
C LEU A 385 21.07 -24.31 -18.28
N PRO A 386 21.62 -24.12 -17.07
CA PRO A 386 20.84 -23.71 -15.92
C PRO A 386 20.42 -22.24 -16.08
N VAL A 387 19.11 -22.02 -16.29
CA VAL A 387 18.57 -20.69 -16.64
C VAL A 387 18.80 -19.65 -15.53
N GLY A 388 18.73 -20.05 -14.26
CA GLY A 388 18.93 -19.18 -13.09
C GLY A 388 20.31 -18.49 -13.07
N PRO A 389 21.42 -19.23 -12.99
CA PRO A 389 22.78 -18.69 -13.03
C PRO A 389 23.06 -17.78 -14.23
N HIS A 390 22.72 -18.22 -15.45
CA HIS A 390 22.95 -17.42 -16.64
C HIS A 390 22.11 -16.14 -16.66
N LYS A 391 20.86 -16.20 -16.17
CA LYS A 391 20.02 -15.01 -16.03
C LYS A 391 20.63 -14.03 -15.02
N LEU A 392 21.16 -14.55 -13.91
CA LEU A 392 21.78 -13.75 -12.87
C LEU A 392 23.06 -13.05 -13.37
N LEU A 393 23.95 -13.78 -14.05
CA LEU A 393 25.13 -13.21 -14.71
C LEU A 393 24.74 -12.12 -15.70
N ALA A 394 23.70 -12.34 -16.51
CA ALA A 394 23.22 -11.35 -17.47
C ALA A 394 22.66 -10.08 -16.81
N ILE A 395 21.99 -10.19 -15.66
CA ILE A 395 21.47 -9.04 -14.90
C ILE A 395 22.63 -8.18 -14.37
N LEU A 396 23.70 -8.81 -13.87
CA LEU A 396 24.83 -8.12 -13.28
C LEU A 396 25.87 -7.61 -14.28
N ALA A 397 25.85 -8.10 -15.52
CA ALA A 397 26.87 -7.79 -16.53
C ALA A 397 27.03 -6.29 -16.82
N GLU A 398 25.95 -5.51 -16.82
CA GLU A 398 26.01 -4.06 -17.07
C GLU A 398 26.26 -3.25 -15.79
N PRO A 399 25.54 -3.47 -14.67
CA PRO A 399 25.81 -2.76 -13.41
C PRO A 399 27.26 -2.91 -12.95
N LEU A 400 27.83 -4.12 -13.07
CA LEU A 400 29.22 -4.35 -12.72
C LEU A 400 30.20 -3.76 -13.73
N LYS A 401 29.85 -3.37 -14.96
CA LYS A 401 30.81 -2.62 -15.81
C LYS A 401 30.98 -1.19 -15.34
N GLN A 402 29.97 -0.64 -14.69
CA GLN A 402 29.96 0.73 -14.19
C GLN A 402 30.66 0.85 -12.81
N LYS A 403 31.32 -0.22 -12.35
CA LYS A 403 31.96 -0.39 -11.03
C LYS A 403 33.11 0.59 -10.74
N GLU A 404 33.81 1.09 -11.76
CA GLU A 404 34.96 1.98 -11.58
C GLU A 404 34.62 3.32 -10.90
N ASN A 405 33.34 3.72 -10.86
CA ASN A 405 32.91 5.01 -10.29
C ASN A 405 32.18 4.90 -8.94
N LEU A 406 31.81 3.70 -8.47
CA LEU A 406 30.84 3.52 -7.37
C LEU A 406 31.41 2.89 -6.10
N PHE A 407 32.51 2.15 -6.21
CA PHE A 407 33.15 1.50 -5.06
C PHE A 407 34.43 2.25 -4.70
N SER A 408 34.56 2.70 -3.45
CA SER A 408 35.90 2.74 -2.87
C SER A 408 36.33 1.29 -2.70
N LEU A 409 37.10 0.77 -3.65
CA LEU A 409 37.73 -0.57 -3.65
C LEU A 409 38.62 -0.86 -2.43
N GLU A 410 38.61 -0.01 -1.41
CA GLU A 410 39.37 -0.17 -0.15
C GLU A 410 38.63 -1.02 0.89
N ASP A 411 37.36 -1.38 0.67
CA ASP A 411 36.65 -2.30 1.55
C ASP A 411 36.93 -3.76 1.16
N GLN A 412 37.66 -4.47 2.02
CA GLN A 412 38.08 -5.86 1.81
C GLN A 412 36.89 -6.78 1.54
N GLU A 413 35.74 -6.55 2.18
CA GLU A 413 34.55 -7.37 2.00
C GLU A 413 34.00 -7.28 0.58
N VAL A 414 34.02 -6.08 -0.03
CA VAL A 414 33.57 -5.88 -1.41
C VAL A 414 34.54 -6.55 -2.39
N SER A 415 35.85 -6.45 -2.14
CA SER A 415 36.87 -7.11 -2.96
C SER A 415 36.69 -8.63 -2.95
N ASP A 416 36.51 -9.22 -1.76
CA ASP A 416 36.35 -10.67 -1.61
C ASP A 416 35.09 -11.17 -2.32
N ASN A 417 33.98 -10.43 -2.22
CA ASN A 417 32.73 -10.79 -2.91
C ASN A 417 32.83 -10.61 -4.43
N LEU A 418 33.57 -9.60 -4.92
CA LEU A 418 33.74 -9.39 -6.35
C LEU A 418 34.55 -10.52 -6.95
N GLU A 419 35.57 -10.96 -6.24
CA GLU A 419 36.41 -12.04 -6.67
C GLU A 419 35.67 -13.39 -6.69
N GLU A 420 34.90 -13.68 -5.65
CA GLU A 420 34.02 -14.85 -5.67
C GLU A 420 33.04 -14.82 -6.85
N PHE A 421 32.53 -13.64 -7.20
CA PHE A 421 31.65 -13.49 -8.36
C PHE A 421 32.36 -13.83 -9.68
N GLU A 422 33.60 -13.37 -9.87
CA GLU A 422 34.38 -13.69 -11.08
C GLU A 422 34.68 -15.20 -11.14
N ASP A 423 34.97 -15.82 -10.00
CA ASP A 423 35.13 -17.28 -9.90
C ASP A 423 33.85 -18.03 -10.30
N TRP A 424 32.66 -17.55 -9.87
CA TRP A 424 31.38 -18.10 -10.30
C TRP A 424 31.14 -17.89 -11.80
N HIS A 425 31.51 -16.73 -12.35
CA HIS A 425 31.39 -16.44 -13.78
C HIS A 425 32.26 -17.40 -14.62
N GLU A 426 33.49 -17.66 -14.20
CA GLU A 426 34.38 -18.65 -14.82
C GLU A 426 33.80 -20.08 -14.70
N TYR A 427 33.32 -20.45 -13.51
CA TYR A 427 32.68 -21.75 -13.26
C TYR A 427 31.50 -22.01 -14.20
N TYR A 428 30.55 -21.09 -14.30
CA TYR A 428 29.38 -21.27 -15.17
C TYR A 428 29.72 -21.16 -16.66
N SER A 429 30.81 -20.48 -17.01
CA SER A 429 31.35 -20.51 -18.38
C SER A 429 31.92 -21.90 -18.71
N LEU A 430 32.63 -22.52 -17.78
CA LEU A 430 33.13 -23.89 -17.93
C LEU A 430 31.99 -24.91 -17.96
N ASP A 431 31.00 -24.80 -17.06
CA ASP A 431 29.80 -25.65 -17.02
C ASP A 431 29.04 -25.60 -18.35
N ALA A 432 28.96 -24.44 -19.00
CA ALA A 432 28.37 -24.31 -20.32
C ALA A 432 29.14 -25.11 -21.40
N THR A 433 30.47 -25.13 -21.36
CA THR A 433 31.27 -25.96 -22.28
C THR A 433 31.09 -27.45 -22.02
N TYR A 434 31.06 -27.85 -20.74
CA TYR A 434 30.81 -29.22 -20.32
C TYR A 434 29.45 -29.72 -20.80
N ARG A 435 28.39 -28.92 -20.65
CA ARG A 435 27.05 -29.25 -21.14
C ARG A 435 26.98 -29.28 -22.66
N GLY A 436 27.77 -28.45 -23.34
CA GLY A 436 27.96 -28.50 -24.79
C GLY A 436 28.54 -29.84 -25.25
N TRP A 437 29.58 -30.33 -24.58
CA TRP A 437 30.13 -31.67 -24.82
C TRP A 437 29.11 -32.77 -24.49
N LEU A 438 28.45 -32.69 -23.33
CA LEU A 438 27.46 -33.68 -22.90
C LEU A 438 26.31 -33.81 -23.92
N ARG A 439 25.86 -32.69 -24.51
CA ARG A 439 24.87 -32.70 -25.58
C ARG A 439 25.36 -33.50 -26.79
N CYS A 440 26.59 -33.26 -27.24
CA CYS A 440 27.18 -33.99 -28.37
C CYS A 440 27.27 -35.50 -28.07
N GLU A 441 27.70 -35.88 -26.85
CA GLU A 441 27.75 -37.29 -26.43
C GLU A 441 26.37 -37.94 -26.39
N MET A 442 25.35 -37.24 -25.87
CA MET A 442 23.99 -37.75 -25.82
C MET A 442 23.39 -37.93 -27.22
N GLU A 443 23.59 -36.97 -28.10
CA GLU A 443 23.19 -37.06 -29.52
C GLU A 443 23.87 -38.26 -30.19
N ASN A 444 25.18 -38.44 -30.00
CA ASN A 444 25.92 -39.59 -30.52
C ASN A 444 25.41 -40.92 -29.94
N SER A 445 25.11 -40.99 -28.64
CA SER A 445 24.61 -42.20 -28.00
C SER A 445 23.24 -42.67 -28.52
N SER A 446 22.45 -41.74 -29.07
CA SER A 446 21.13 -42.03 -29.64
C SER A 446 21.21 -42.66 -31.04
N VAL A 447 22.38 -42.59 -31.70
CA VAL A 447 22.63 -43.14 -33.02
C VAL A 447 23.36 -44.49 -32.89
N PRO A 448 22.94 -45.54 -33.62
CA PRO A 448 23.65 -46.81 -33.61
C PRO A 448 25.14 -46.64 -33.98
N PRO A 449 26.09 -47.34 -33.33
CA PRO A 449 27.54 -47.15 -33.54
C PRO A 449 28.00 -47.33 -35.00
N GLU A 450 27.25 -48.12 -35.77
CA GLU A 450 27.48 -48.44 -37.18
C GLU A 450 27.07 -47.30 -38.13
N MET A 451 26.21 -46.38 -37.67
CA MET A 451 25.70 -45.24 -38.43
C MET A 451 26.38 -43.91 -38.06
N LEU A 452 27.24 -43.93 -37.02
CA LEU A 452 27.94 -42.75 -36.53
C LEU A 452 29.12 -42.39 -37.44
N SER A 453 29.11 -41.18 -37.97
CA SER A 453 30.16 -40.67 -38.85
C SER A 453 31.47 -40.43 -38.08
N ALA A 454 32.59 -40.34 -38.81
CA ALA A 454 33.87 -39.94 -38.22
C ALA A 454 33.85 -38.49 -37.72
N GLU A 455 33.12 -37.60 -38.40
CA GLU A 455 33.00 -36.19 -38.03
C GLU A 455 32.28 -36.00 -36.69
N GLU A 456 31.21 -36.75 -36.43
CA GLU A 456 30.47 -36.73 -35.15
C GLU A 456 31.32 -37.23 -33.96
N LYS A 457 32.21 -38.20 -34.21
CA LYS A 457 33.17 -38.68 -33.20
C LYS A 457 34.25 -37.65 -32.93
N ASP A 458 34.83 -37.09 -33.98
CA ASP A 458 35.88 -36.09 -33.87
C ASP A 458 35.38 -34.81 -33.18
N GLN A 459 34.11 -34.43 -33.44
CA GLN A 459 33.46 -33.30 -32.76
C GLN A 459 33.30 -33.52 -31.25
N ALA A 460 32.84 -34.70 -30.84
CA ALA A 460 32.67 -35.02 -29.41
C ALA A 460 34.03 -35.07 -28.68
N VAL A 461 35.05 -35.66 -29.31
CA VAL A 461 36.42 -35.69 -28.76
C VAL A 461 36.99 -34.28 -28.65
N ALA A 462 36.85 -33.46 -29.70
CA ALA A 462 37.33 -32.08 -29.67
C ALA A 462 36.65 -31.24 -28.57
N ALA A 463 35.33 -31.38 -28.40
CA ALA A 463 34.59 -30.73 -27.32
C ALA A 463 35.06 -31.20 -25.94
N ALA A 464 35.29 -32.51 -25.76
CA ALA A 464 35.81 -33.07 -24.52
C ALA A 464 37.21 -32.53 -24.18
N THR A 465 38.11 -32.52 -25.16
CA THR A 465 39.47 -32.00 -25.00
C THR A 465 39.45 -30.53 -24.63
N GLN A 466 38.64 -29.72 -25.32
CA GLN A 466 38.50 -28.30 -25.02
C GLN A 466 37.97 -28.06 -23.59
N THR A 467 36.92 -28.78 -23.17
CA THR A 467 36.39 -28.66 -21.81
C THR A 467 37.41 -29.07 -20.76
N LEU A 468 38.17 -30.15 -20.99
CA LEU A 468 39.22 -30.58 -20.07
C LEU A 468 40.34 -29.54 -19.98
N GLU A 469 40.83 -29.03 -21.10
CA GLU A 469 41.87 -27.99 -21.12
C GLU A 469 41.44 -26.75 -20.34
N LEU A 470 40.20 -26.27 -20.55
CA LEU A 470 39.64 -25.14 -19.81
C LEU A 470 39.48 -25.45 -18.31
N ALA A 471 39.05 -26.66 -17.96
CA ALA A 471 38.94 -27.10 -16.57
C ALA A 471 40.31 -27.15 -15.89
N PHE A 472 41.34 -27.69 -16.56
CA PHE A 472 42.71 -27.70 -16.03
C PHE A 472 43.24 -26.29 -15.80
N LEU A 473 43.04 -25.38 -16.77
CA LEU A 473 43.45 -23.98 -16.63
C LEU A 473 42.78 -23.29 -15.43
N LEU A 474 41.49 -23.54 -15.21
CA LEU A 474 40.77 -22.99 -14.05
C LEU A 474 41.31 -23.57 -12.72
N LEU A 475 41.55 -24.88 -12.69
CA LEU A 475 41.97 -25.57 -11.46
C LEU A 475 43.43 -25.27 -11.07
N GLU A 476 44.31 -25.06 -12.04
CA GLU A 476 45.75 -24.77 -11.87
C GLU A 476 46.08 -23.27 -11.87
N ARG A 477 45.08 -22.39 -11.71
CA ARG A 477 45.26 -20.93 -11.76
C ARG A 477 46.38 -20.46 -10.81
N GLU A 478 47.38 -19.78 -11.38
CA GLU A 478 48.64 -19.45 -10.68
C GLU A 478 48.46 -18.61 -9.41
N GLU A 479 47.51 -17.68 -9.40
CA GLU A 479 47.28 -16.79 -8.25
C GLU A 479 46.43 -17.45 -7.16
N ARG A 480 45.51 -18.36 -7.56
CA ARG A 480 44.49 -19.00 -6.70
C ARG A 480 44.13 -20.40 -7.20
N PRO A 481 45.00 -21.39 -6.95
CA PRO A 481 44.74 -22.74 -7.43
C PRO A 481 43.58 -23.36 -6.65
N TRP A 482 42.56 -23.82 -7.38
CA TRP A 482 41.46 -24.62 -6.80
C TRP A 482 41.94 -26.03 -6.48
N LEU A 483 42.88 -26.56 -7.27
CA LEU A 483 43.64 -27.75 -6.97
C LEU A 483 45.02 -27.34 -6.48
N ASN A 484 45.23 -27.35 -5.17
CA ASN A 484 46.57 -27.49 -4.64
C ASN A 484 47.03 -28.90 -5.03
N ALA A 485 47.88 -28.99 -6.05
CA ALA A 485 48.67 -30.20 -6.25
C ALA A 485 49.37 -30.44 -4.90
N VAL A 486 48.95 -31.48 -4.17
CA VAL A 486 49.75 -31.99 -3.07
C VAL A 486 51.01 -32.50 -3.76
N GLU A 487 52.02 -31.62 -3.85
CA GLU A 487 53.36 -32.02 -4.23
C GLU A 487 53.71 -33.20 -3.32
N THR A 488 53.96 -34.36 -3.94
CA THR A 488 54.28 -35.66 -3.33
C THR A 488 53.09 -36.59 -3.04
N SER A 489 52.52 -37.20 -4.08
CA SER A 489 52.25 -38.64 -3.98
C SER A 489 53.56 -39.40 -4.18
N PRO A 490 54.09 -40.12 -3.18
CA PRO A 490 55.25 -41.00 -3.34
C PRO A 490 54.88 -42.33 -4.00
N PHE A 491 53.63 -42.52 -4.43
CA PHE A 491 53.14 -43.81 -4.88
C PHE A 491 53.40 -44.02 -6.37
N GLU A 492 54.38 -44.87 -6.68
CA GLU A 492 54.47 -45.54 -7.98
C GLU A 492 53.17 -46.31 -8.24
N SER A 493 52.59 -46.07 -9.41
CA SER A 493 51.29 -46.54 -9.86
C SER A 493 51.22 -48.07 -9.97
N SER A 494 50.57 -48.73 -9.01
CA SER A 494 49.95 -50.05 -9.21
C SER A 494 48.85 -50.42 -8.21
N GLU A 495 48.60 -49.62 -7.17
CA GLU A 495 47.52 -49.87 -6.21
C GLU A 495 46.31 -48.97 -6.48
N LEU A 496 45.11 -49.53 -6.23
CA LEU A 496 43.83 -48.85 -6.38
C LEU A 496 43.87 -47.50 -5.67
N VAL A 497 43.81 -46.41 -6.43
CA VAL A 497 43.81 -45.06 -5.89
C VAL A 497 42.38 -44.74 -5.44
N PHE A 498 42.15 -44.79 -4.13
CA PHE A 498 40.95 -44.23 -3.55
C PHE A 498 41.12 -42.72 -3.44
N LEU A 499 40.35 -41.97 -4.22
CA LEU A 499 40.24 -40.52 -4.05
C LEU A 499 39.30 -40.27 -2.87
N GLU A 500 39.85 -39.80 -1.75
CA GLU A 500 39.04 -39.35 -0.62
C GLU A 500 38.62 -37.90 -0.86
N LEU A 501 37.32 -37.69 -1.09
CA LEU A 501 36.75 -36.37 -1.34
C LEU A 501 36.22 -35.80 -0.03
N HIS A 502 36.97 -34.86 0.56
CA HIS A 502 36.52 -34.14 1.74
C HIS A 502 35.59 -33.00 1.31
N ALA A 503 34.29 -33.17 1.55
CA ALA A 503 33.30 -32.11 1.37
C ALA A 503 32.99 -31.44 2.71
N THR A 504 33.02 -30.10 2.73
CA THR A 504 32.56 -29.30 3.88
C THR A 504 31.24 -28.65 3.49
N ALA A 505 30.20 -28.85 4.30
CA ALA A 505 28.89 -28.23 4.10
C ALA A 505 28.65 -27.14 5.14
N ILE A 506 28.02 -26.05 4.73
CA ILE A 506 27.62 -24.93 5.58
C ILE A 506 26.10 -24.85 5.55
N LEU A 507 25.47 -24.76 6.73
CA LEU A 507 24.04 -24.47 6.82
C LEU A 507 23.84 -22.97 6.82
N CYS A 508 22.96 -22.45 5.97
CA CYS A 508 22.62 -21.04 5.92
C CYS A 508 21.12 -20.84 6.19
N LEU A 509 20.78 -19.79 6.94
CA LEU A 509 19.40 -19.32 7.08
C LEU A 509 18.90 -18.68 5.76
N PRO A 510 17.57 -18.49 5.59
CA PRO A 510 17.02 -17.76 4.43
C PRO A 510 17.56 -16.32 4.30
N SER A 511 18.05 -15.73 5.39
CA SER A 511 18.78 -14.45 5.39
C SER A 511 20.15 -14.53 4.72
N GLY A 512 20.78 -15.71 4.69
CA GLY A 512 22.14 -15.94 4.17
C GLY A 512 23.17 -16.16 5.26
N GLU A 513 22.81 -15.91 6.51
CA GLU A 513 23.69 -16.11 7.66
C GLU A 513 24.02 -17.59 7.88
N CYS A 514 25.30 -17.88 8.09
CA CYS A 514 25.78 -19.21 8.41
C CYS A 514 25.34 -19.62 9.82
N MET A 515 24.71 -20.78 9.93
CA MET A 515 24.27 -21.37 11.18
C MET A 515 25.28 -22.44 11.63
N THR A 516 25.64 -22.42 12.91
CA THR A 516 26.39 -23.53 13.51
C THR A 516 25.45 -24.73 13.70
N PRO A 517 25.68 -25.87 13.01
CA PRO A 517 24.79 -27.02 13.11
C PRO A 517 24.82 -27.59 14.54
N ASP A 518 23.64 -27.88 15.09
CA ASP A 518 23.52 -28.63 16.34
C ASP A 518 23.73 -30.14 16.10
N ALA A 519 23.93 -30.91 17.19
CA ALA A 519 24.17 -32.35 17.08
C ALA A 519 23.03 -33.10 16.36
N THR A 520 21.80 -32.61 16.50
CA THR A 520 20.61 -33.14 15.83
C THR A 520 20.70 -32.95 14.32
N SER A 521 21.01 -31.73 13.86
CA SER A 521 21.19 -31.40 12.46
C SER A 521 22.31 -32.21 11.82
N CYS A 522 23.46 -32.31 12.49
CA CYS A 522 24.57 -33.15 12.02
C CYS A 522 24.17 -34.62 11.86
N THR A 523 23.43 -35.18 12.83
CA THR A 523 22.98 -36.57 12.79
C THR A 523 21.98 -36.80 11.66
N ALA A 524 21.02 -35.88 11.48
CA ALA A 524 20.03 -35.96 10.41
C ALA A 524 20.67 -35.86 9.02
N LEU A 525 21.60 -34.93 8.81
CA LEU A 525 22.37 -34.80 7.57
C LEU A 525 23.20 -36.04 7.29
N THR A 526 23.91 -36.54 8.30
CA THR A 526 24.72 -37.75 8.17
C THR A 526 23.84 -38.94 7.77
N SER A 527 22.71 -39.13 8.45
CA SER A 527 21.73 -40.18 8.12
C SER A 527 21.18 -40.04 6.70
N ALA A 528 20.85 -38.81 6.28
CA ALA A 528 20.38 -38.55 4.92
C ALA A 528 21.45 -38.88 3.87
N LEU A 529 22.70 -38.43 4.07
CA LEU A 529 23.81 -38.72 3.15
C LEU A 529 24.09 -40.22 3.04
N TYR A 530 24.14 -40.95 4.17
CA TYR A 530 24.31 -42.41 4.14
C TYR A 530 23.13 -43.14 3.50
N SER A 531 21.91 -42.57 3.56
CA SER A 531 20.75 -43.15 2.88
C SER A 531 20.74 -42.92 1.35
N THR A 532 21.53 -41.96 0.86
CA THR A 532 21.58 -41.62 -0.59
C THR A 532 22.58 -42.45 -1.40
N ILE A 533 23.43 -43.26 -0.76
CA ILE A 533 24.48 -44.04 -1.43
C ILE A 533 24.30 -45.52 -1.09
N SER A 534 24.06 -46.37 -2.09
CA SER A 534 24.05 -47.83 -1.89
C SER A 534 25.47 -48.39 -1.89
N GLU A 535 25.72 -49.51 -1.21
CA GLU A 535 27.01 -50.20 -1.26
C GLU A 535 27.41 -50.62 -2.69
N GLU A 536 26.42 -50.88 -3.57
CA GLU A 536 26.65 -51.16 -5.00
C GLU A 536 27.19 -49.93 -5.76
N ASP A 537 26.70 -48.73 -5.46
CA ASP A 537 27.17 -47.49 -6.12
C ASP A 537 28.62 -47.15 -5.75
N VAL A 538 29.05 -47.50 -4.52
CA VAL A 538 30.44 -47.31 -4.07
C VAL A 538 31.39 -48.23 -4.82
N LEU A 539 30.98 -49.48 -5.09
CA LEU A 539 31.76 -50.44 -5.87
C LEU A 539 31.90 -50.02 -7.34
N HIS A 540 30.90 -49.35 -7.92
CA HIS A 540 30.96 -48.83 -9.29
C HIS A 540 31.83 -47.57 -9.47
N ARG A 541 32.16 -46.86 -8.38
CA ARG A 541 33.03 -45.66 -8.41
C ARG A 541 34.52 -45.96 -8.30
N GLN A 542 34.90 -47.24 -8.34
CA GLN A 542 36.30 -47.64 -8.44
C GLN A 542 36.89 -47.18 -9.77
N LEU A 543 37.82 -46.23 -9.73
CA LEU A 543 38.67 -45.89 -10.87
C LEU A 543 39.61 -47.08 -11.12
N LYS A 544 39.48 -47.70 -12.31
CA LYS A 544 40.35 -48.79 -12.75
C LYS A 544 41.64 -48.28 -13.36
#